data_AF-A0A0F3RFG1-F1
#
_entry.id   AF-A0A0F3RFG1-F1
#
_cell.length_a   1.000
_cell.length_b   1.000
_cell.length_c   1.000
_cell.angle_alpha   90.00
_cell.angle_beta   90.00
_cell.angle_gamma   90.00
#
_symmetry.space_group_name_H-M   'P 1'
#
loop_
_entity.id
_entity.type
_entity.pdbx_description
1 polymer ?
#
loop_
_entity_poly.entity_id
_entity_poly.type
_entity_poly.pdbx_seq_one_letter_code
_entity_poly.pdbx_strand_id
1 'polypeptide(L)' 'MIGSKKGKAMTDQIMTVSKLRLKSKINVISNEDIQLLKYVLKLQLSL' A
#
# COMPACT_ATOMS: atom_id res chain seq x y z
N MET A 1 1.94 -10.03 -1.21
CA MET A 1 1.05 -11.16 -0.82
C MET A 1 0.28 -10.75 0.44
N ILE A 2 -1.05 -10.80 0.44
CA ILE A 2 -1.87 -10.55 1.64
C ILE A 2 -2.23 -11.92 2.21
N GLY A 3 -1.51 -12.36 3.25
CA GLY A 3 -1.55 -13.77 3.67
C GLY A 3 -1.10 -14.69 2.52
N SER A 4 -1.93 -15.67 2.17
CA SER A 4 -1.69 -16.65 1.10
C SER A 4 -2.18 -16.21 -0.29
N LYS A 5 -2.78 -15.02 -0.43
CA LYS A 5 -3.37 -14.56 -1.70
C LYS A 5 -2.56 -13.43 -2.34
N LYS A 6 -2.59 -13.39 -3.68
CA LYS A 6 -2.14 -12.21 -4.44
C LYS A 6 -3.12 -11.06 -4.16
N GLY A 7 -2.58 -9.92 -3.78
CA GLY A 7 -3.34 -8.71 -3.47
C GLY A 7 -2.78 -7.53 -4.24
N LYS A 8 -3.61 -6.50 -4.47
CA LYS A 8 -3.27 -5.28 -5.19
C LYS A 8 -3.41 -4.09 -4.23
N ALA A 9 -2.46 -3.15 -4.28
CA ALA A 9 -2.61 -1.85 -3.64
C ALA A 9 -3.37 -0.88 -4.57
N MET A 10 -4.36 -0.18 -4.03
CA MET A 10 -5.23 0.76 -4.76
C MET A 10 -4.90 2.19 -4.32
N THR A 11 -4.18 2.93 -5.17
CA THR A 11 -3.71 4.30 -4.86
C THR A 11 -4.84 5.33 -4.86
N ASP A 12 -5.91 5.05 -5.61
CA ASP A 12 -7.17 5.80 -5.62
C ASP A 12 -7.96 5.66 -4.31
N GLN A 13 -7.62 4.67 -3.47
CA GLN A 13 -8.27 4.40 -2.18
C GLN A 13 -7.39 4.75 -0.97
N ILE A 14 -6.43 5.67 -1.14
CA ILE A 14 -5.58 6.11 -0.03
C ILE A 14 -6.39 6.90 1.01
N MET A 15 -6.16 6.60 2.29
CA MET A 15 -6.81 7.29 3.41
C MET A 15 -5.88 7.43 4.61
N THR A 16 -6.10 8.47 5.40
CA THR A 16 -5.43 8.63 6.71
C THR A 16 -6.22 7.84 7.77
N VAL A 17 -5.53 7.03 8.57
CA VAL A 17 -6.12 6.25 9.66
C VAL A 17 -5.39 6.46 10.99
N SER A 18 -6.12 6.42 12.10
CA SER A 18 -5.51 6.35 13.43
C SER A 18 -4.74 5.03 13.59
N LYS A 19 -3.59 5.08 14.29
CA LYS A 19 -2.80 3.87 14.62
C LYS A 19 -3.60 2.83 15.39
N LEU A 20 -4.61 3.25 16.17
CA LEU A 20 -5.51 2.33 16.90
C LEU A 20 -6.35 1.44 15.98
N ARG A 21 -6.53 1.82 14.70
CA ARG A 21 -7.25 1.01 13.71
C ARG A 21 -6.43 -0.16 13.18
N LEU A 22 -5.10 -0.15 13.39
CA LEU A 22 -4.19 -1.21 12.96
C LEU A 22 -4.20 -2.35 14.00
N LYS A 23 -4.74 -3.52 13.62
CA LYS A 23 -4.89 -4.66 14.53
C LYS A 23 -3.64 -5.54 14.63
N SER A 24 -3.04 -5.86 13.50
CA SER A 24 -1.87 -6.75 13.43
C SER A 24 -1.04 -6.47 12.17
N LYS A 25 0.25 -6.78 12.24
CA LYS A 25 1.16 -6.71 11.08
C LYS A 25 0.97 -7.97 10.24
N ILE A 26 0.65 -7.80 8.95
CA ILE A 26 0.48 -8.93 8.02
C ILE A 26 1.83 -9.36 7.44
N ASN A 27 2.57 -8.42 6.81
CA ASN A 27 3.90 -8.66 6.25
C ASN A 27 4.60 -7.32 5.94
N VAL A 28 5.81 -7.38 5.39
CA VAL A 28 6.54 -6.26 4.76
C VAL A 28 6.53 -6.46 3.24
N ILE A 29 6.32 -5.39 2.47
CA ILE A 29 6.38 -5.43 1.00
C ILE A 29 7.82 -5.25 0.51
N SER A 30 8.15 -5.76 -0.68
CA SER A 30 9.52 -5.67 -1.21
C SER A 30 9.87 -4.24 -1.63
N ASN A 31 11.16 -3.98 -1.82
CA ASN A 31 11.62 -2.69 -2.30
C ASN A 31 11.14 -2.40 -3.73
N GLU A 32 11.07 -3.41 -4.58
CA GLU A 32 10.54 -3.30 -5.95
C GLU A 32 9.07 -2.87 -5.93
N ASP A 33 8.25 -3.52 -5.10
CA ASP A 33 6.84 -3.18 -4.92
C ASP A 33 6.66 -1.75 -4.40
N ILE A 34 7.51 -1.30 -3.47
CA ILE A 34 7.52 0.08 -2.96
C ILE A 34 7.80 1.08 -4.08
N GLN A 35 8.75 0.80 -4.98
CA GLN A 35 9.09 1.74 -6.07
C GLN A 35 7.95 1.88 -7.07
N LEU A 36 7.32 0.77 -7.45
CA LEU A 36 6.12 0.80 -8.29
C LEU A 36 4.99 1.58 -7.63
N LEU A 37 4.76 1.37 -6.34
CA LEU A 37 3.73 2.09 -5.59
C LEU A 37 4.01 3.60 -5.53
N LYS A 38 5.26 4.01 -5.31
CA LYS A 38 5.66 5.43 -5.30
C LYS A 38 5.38 6.11 -6.65
N TYR A 39 5.71 5.44 -7.76
CA TYR A 39 5.43 5.95 -9.08
C TYR A 39 3.92 6.16 -9.30
N VAL A 40 3.11 5.16 -8.98
CA VAL A 40 1.65 5.24 -9.18
C VAL A 40 1.01 6.26 -8.23
N LEU A 41 1.52 6.43 -7.00
CA LEU A 41 1.05 7.47 -6.08
C LEU A 41 1.31 8.88 -6.61
N LYS A 42 2.49 9.13 -7.18
CA LYS A 42 2.80 10.41 -7.83
C LYS A 42 1.86 10.68 -8.99
N LEU A 43 1.67 9.67 -9.85
CA LEU A 43 0.72 9.76 -10.97
C LEU A 43 -0.70 10.09 -10.50
N GLN A 44 -1.20 9.37 -9.49
CA GLN A 44 -2.55 9.56 -8.95
C GLN A 44 -2.75 10.95 -8.34
N LEU A 45 -1.71 11.51 -7.74
CA LEU A 45 -1.75 12.82 -7.08
C LEU A 45 -1.27 13.97 -7.98
N SER A 46 -0.91 13.69 -9.23
CA SER A 46 -0.32 14.67 -10.16
C SER A 46 0.92 15.38 -9.59
N LEU A 47 1.81 14.62 -8.94
CA LEU A 47 3.04 15.08 -8.29
C LEU A 47 4.32 14.67 -9.03
#